data_AF-A0A0C2D909-F1
#
_entry.id   AF-A0A0C2D909-F1
#
_cell.length_a   1.000
_cell.length_b   1.000
_cell.length_c   1.000
_cell.angle_alpha   90.00
_cell.angle_beta   90.00
_cell.angle_gamma   90.00
#
_symmetry.space_group_name_H-M   'P 1'
#
loop_
_entity.id
_entity.type
_entity.pdbx_description
1 polymer ?
#
loop_
_entity_poly.entity_id
_entity_poly.type
_entity_poly.pdbx_seq_one_letter_code
_entity_poly.pdbx_strand_id
1 'polypeptide(L)' 'MGRDLIYRGEGVGDMLLRRAFERTLAVAKLIGVAFLVVDAKHGKASWYEARGFTLAGDPDRLVLPVKSIA' A
#
# COMPACT_ATOMS: atom_id res chain seq x y z
N MET A 1 -6.23 3.30 4.47
CA MET A 1 -5.41 4.19 5.33
C MET A 1 -6.01 5.58 5.35
N GLY A 2 -5.91 6.27 6.49
CA GLY A 2 -6.37 7.65 6.66
C GLY A 2 -5.36 8.39 7.54
N ARG A 3 -5.36 9.72 7.42
CA ARG A 3 -4.60 10.63 8.28
C ARG A 3 -5.47 11.83 8.59
N ASP A 4 -5.15 12.53 9.68
CA ASP A 4 -5.77 13.82 9.94
C ASP A 4 -5.43 14.83 8.82
N LEU A 5 -6.34 15.77 8.58
CA LEU A 5 -6.18 16.77 7.53
C LEU A 5 -5.01 17.71 7.82
N ILE A 6 -4.73 18.01 9.09
CA ILE A 6 -3.61 18.91 9.47
C ILE A 6 -2.27 18.35 9.01
N TYR A 7 -2.11 17.02 8.96
CA TYR A 7 -0.88 16.35 8.54
C TYR A 7 -0.82 16.08 7.02
N ARG A 8 -1.66 16.73 6.21
CA ARG A 8 -1.67 16.56 4.76
C ARG A 8 -0.46 17.24 4.13
N GLY A 9 0.34 16.44 3.41
CA GLY A 9 1.54 16.93 2.72
C GLY A 9 2.81 16.73 3.53
N GLU A 10 2.70 16.30 4.80
CA GLU A 10 3.84 16.09 5.70
C GLU A 10 4.45 14.67 5.60
N GLY A 11 4.14 13.92 4.54
CA GLY A 11 4.69 12.55 4.37
C GLY A 11 4.12 11.49 5.32
N VAL A 12 3.18 11.82 6.22
CA VAL A 12 2.58 10.86 7.16
C VAL A 12 1.95 9.64 6.46
N GLY A 13 1.36 9.84 5.28
CA GLY A 13 0.83 8.73 4.48
C GLY A 13 1.91 7.72 4.05
N ASP A 14 3.10 8.22 3.71
CA ASP A 14 4.24 7.40 3.29
C ASP A 14 4.81 6.63 4.46
N MET A 15 4.95 7.29 5.62
CA MET A 15 5.38 6.64 6.85
C MET A 15 4.42 5.50 7.25
N LEU A 16 3.11 5.72 7.16
CA LEU A 16 2.12 4.70 7.46
C LEU A 16 2.21 3.51 6.50
N LEU A 17 2.37 3.77 5.19
CA LEU A 17 2.51 2.71 4.20
C LEU A 17 3.79 1.90 4.40
N ARG A 18 4.92 2.57 4.66
CA ARG A 18 6.19 1.92 4.98
C ARG A 18 6.05 0.99 6.20
N ARG A 19 5.39 1.45 7.26
CA ARG A 19 5.14 0.62 8.43
C ARG A 19 4.25 -0.58 8.12
N ALA A 20 3.28 -0.42 7.23
CA ALA A 20 2.44 -1.52 6.76
C ALA A 20 3.26 -2.56 5.95
N PHE A 21 4.22 -2.11 5.14
CA PHE A 21 5.16 -2.97 4.43
C PHE A 21 6.03 -3.78 5.38
N GLU A 22 6.67 -3.12 6.35
CA GLU A 22 7.49 -3.77 7.37
C GLU A 22 6.70 -4.84 8.13
N ARG A 23 5.47 -4.53 8.53
CA ARG A 23 4.59 -5.49 9.20
C ARG A 23 4.21 -6.66 8.30
N THR A 24 3.94 -6.40 7.01
CA THR A 24 3.58 -7.45 6.05
C THR A 24 4.75 -8.39 5.80
N LEU A 25 5.96 -7.85 5.61
CA LEU A 25 7.18 -8.64 5.46
C LEU A 25 7.47 -9.53 6.68
N ALA A 26 7.27 -8.99 7.89
CA ALA A 26 7.44 -9.77 9.12
C ALA A 26 6.47 -10.96 9.17
N VAL A 27 5.20 -10.76 8.80
CA VAL A 27 4.18 -11.82 8.77
C VAL A 27 4.42 -12.80 7.61
N ALA A 28 4.85 -12.31 6.45
CA ALA A 28 5.13 -13.13 5.26
C ALA A 28 6.19 -14.22 5.54
N LYS A 29 7.17 -13.94 6.40
CA LYS A 29 8.19 -14.91 6.84
C LYS A 29 7.62 -16.07 7.65
N LEU A 30 6.45 -15.89 8.27
CA LEU A 30 5.84 -16.89 9.16
C LEU A 30 4.82 -17.77 8.43
N ILE A 31 4.01 -17.17 7.56
CA ILE A 31 2.84 -17.85 6.98
C ILE A 31 2.80 -17.84 5.44
N GLY A 32 3.74 -17.15 4.79
CA GLY A 32 3.72 -16.95 3.34
C GLY A 32 2.63 -15.96 2.92
N VAL A 33 3.02 -14.78 2.45
CA VAL A 33 2.10 -13.78 1.89
C VAL A 33 2.60 -13.41 0.50
N ALA A 34 1.75 -13.56 -0.51
CA ALA A 34 2.13 -13.34 -1.91
C ALA A 34 1.95 -11.88 -2.36
N PHE A 35 0.88 -11.22 -1.93
CA PHE A 35 0.52 -9.86 -2.35
C PHE A 35 -0.05 -9.04 -1.20
N LEU A 36 0.22 -7.73 -1.19
CA LEU A 36 -0.69 -6.76 -0.59
C LEU A 36 -1.74 -6.37 -1.62
N VAL A 37 -2.99 -6.28 -1.18
CA VAL A 37 -4.12 -5.83 -1.98
C VAL A 37 -4.71 -4.60 -1.32
N VAL A 38 -5.01 -3.58 -2.11
CA VAL A 38 -5.69 -2.36 -1.66
C VAL A 38 -6.83 -2.02 -2.61
N ASP A 39 -7.97 -1.70 -2.04
CA ASP A 39 -9.06 -1.03 -2.76
C ASP A 39 -8.92 0.47 -2.50
N ALA A 40 -8.50 1.20 -3.53
CA ALA A 40 -8.30 2.64 -3.46
C ALA A 40 -9.65 3.37 -3.38
N LYS A 41 -9.72 4.40 -2.54
CA LYS A 41 -10.85 5.34 -2.60
C LYS A 41 -10.72 6.19 -3.86
N HIS A 42 -11.86 6.64 -4.39
CA HIS A 42 -11.95 7.38 -5.65
C HIS A 42 -10.83 8.41 -5.86
N GLY A 43 -10.11 8.26 -6.98
CA GLY A 43 -9.01 9.14 -7.37
C GLY A 43 -7.74 9.00 -6.54
N LYS A 44 -7.59 7.93 -5.74
CA LYS A 44 -6.37 7.65 -4.97
C LYS A 44 -5.51 6.51 -5.51
N ALA A 45 -5.93 5.83 -6.59
CA ALA A 45 -5.15 4.77 -7.23
C ALA A 45 -3.75 5.25 -7.60
N SER A 46 -3.63 6.43 -8.22
CA SER A 46 -2.34 7.03 -8.62
C SER A 46 -1.34 7.23 -7.48
N TRP A 47 -1.81 7.44 -6.25
CA TRP A 47 -0.93 7.52 -5.08
C TRP A 47 -0.29 6.16 -4.77
N TYR A 48 -1.04 5.07 -4.90
CA TYR A 48 -0.50 3.72 -4.71
C TYR A 48 0.35 3.27 -5.91
N GLU A 49 -0.04 3.62 -7.14
CA GLU A 49 0.73 3.31 -8.35
C GLU A 49 2.14 3.91 -8.32
N ALA A 50 2.25 5.18 -7.88
CA ALA A 50 3.54 5.83 -7.67
C ALA A 50 4.43 5.13 -6.61
N ARG A 51 3.88 4.18 -5.85
CA ARG A 51 4.56 3.39 -4.82
C ARG A 51 4.69 1.91 -5.21
N GLY A 52 4.51 1.59 -6.50
CA GLY A 52 4.77 0.27 -7.08
C GLY A 52 3.56 -0.67 -7.11
N PHE A 53 2.38 -0.24 -6.64
CA PHE A 53 1.17 -1.01 -6.82
C PHE A 53 0.73 -0.99 -8.29
N THR A 54 0.04 -2.04 -8.75
CA THR A 54 -0.51 -2.14 -10.10
C THR A 54 -1.99 -2.48 -10.05
N LEU A 55 -2.79 -1.90 -10.95
CA LEU A 55 -4.21 -2.24 -11.09
C LEU A 55 -4.42 -3.74 -11.34
N ALA A 56 -5.47 -4.29 -10.75
CA ALA A 56 -5.80 -5.70 -10.83
C ALA A 56 -7.32 -5.92 -11.02
N GLY A 57 -7.73 -6.00 -12.28
CA GLY A 57 -9.09 -6.33 -12.69
C GLY A 57 -10.09 -5.18 -12.49
N ASP A 58 -10.38 -4.84 -11.24
CA ASP A 58 -11.31 -3.76 -10.87
C ASP A 58 -10.60 -2.39 -10.93
N PRO A 59 -11.26 -1.32 -11.42
CA PRO A 59 -10.68 0.01 -11.56
C PRO A 59 -10.09 0.62 -10.28
N ASP A 60 -10.54 0.20 -9.10
CA ASP A 60 -10.03 0.72 -7.83
C ASP A 60 -9.17 -0.30 -7.07
N ARG A 61 -9.04 -1.54 -7.56
CA ARG A 61 -8.22 -2.58 -6.89
C ARG A 61 -6.79 -2.57 -7.41
N LEU A 62 -5.84 -2.45 -6.50
CA LEU A 62 -4.42 -2.54 -6.80
C LEU A 62 -3.74 -3.61 -5.96
N VAL A 63 -2.69 -4.20 -6.53
CA VAL A 63 -1.87 -5.22 -5.89
C VAL A 63 -0.40 -4.84 -5.90
N LEU A 64 0.33 -5.28 -4.88
CA LEU A 64 1.78 -5.19 -4.79
C LEU A 64 2.31 -6.58 -4.40
N PRO A 65 3.10 -7.25 -5.25
CA PRO A 65 3.77 -8.49 -4.85
C PRO A 65 4.63 -8.26 -3.61
N VAL A 66 4.51 -9.11 -2.59
CA VAL A 66 5.33 -8.93 -1.36
C VAL A 66 6.83 -9.01 -1.68
N LYS A 67 7.20 -9.81 -2.68
CA LYS A 67 8.59 -9.92 -3.17
C LYS A 67 9.16 -8.62 -3.77
N SER A 68 8.32 -7.65 -4.13
CA SER A 68 8.76 -6.35 -4.65
C SER A 68 8.82 -5.26 -3.57
N ILE A 69 8.51 -5.59 -2.32
CA ILE A 69 8.70 -4.70 -1.18
C ILE A 69 10.19 -4.78 -0.79
N ALA A 70 10.90 -3.67 -0.93
CA ALA A 70 12.30 -3.51 -0.55
C ALA A 70 12.44 -3.07 0.92
#